data_AF-A0A3E2YJY1-F1
#
_entry.id   AF-A0A3E2YJY1-F1
#
_cell.length_a   1.000
_cell.length_b   1.000
_cell.length_c   1.000
_cell.angle_alpha   90.00
_cell.angle_beta   90.00
_cell.angle_gamma   90.00
#
_symmetry.space_group_name_H-M   'P 1'
#
loop_
_entity.id
_entity.type
_entity.pdbx_description
1 polymer ?
#
loop_
_entity_poly.entity_id
_entity_poly.type
_entity_poly.pdbx_seq_one_letter_code
_entity_poly.pdbx_strand_id
1 'polypeptide(L)'
;MPGDSATTPSSGGRWATAWRVLAFWVATMVVLVIASLVTSHVSAAWRMVVTGAVAGLATLLLTLPFLRWEGLRAAQVGLVPERGSLARFGAGIVLGVGMAAAHVGLMLAFAPVRLVAGEPVDVSFMLLTGFGLLLLAAREEIAFRAYPLRALDARYGVATALAGTAAMFCVEHILGGSSWDNAVFGSIPGALVFGMAALASRGLALPLGLHTAWNCVDWATGGKGDDGLWRRVVEPGREQAGAVLGLASFGLVMAAAFVLLWWIGRRARRQVAAVASRSALEVDALPG
;
A
#
# COMPACT_ATOMS: atom_id res chain seq x y z
N MET A 1 -21.65 -20.85 15.29
CA MET A 1 -21.12 -20.78 13.92
C MET A 1 -22.11 -20.01 13.06
N PRO A 2 -21.76 -18.84 12.51
CA PRO A 2 -22.53 -18.26 11.42
C PRO A 2 -22.09 -18.95 10.13
N GLY A 3 -23.03 -19.60 9.44
CA GLY A 3 -22.79 -20.16 8.12
C GLY A 3 -22.46 -19.04 7.13
N ASP A 4 -21.21 -19.00 6.68
CA ASP A 4 -20.82 -18.25 5.47
C ASP A 4 -21.43 -19.00 4.27
N SER A 5 -22.68 -18.67 3.95
CA SER A 5 -23.15 -18.87 2.59
C SER A 5 -22.23 -18.04 1.70
N ALA A 6 -21.37 -18.74 0.96
CA ALA A 6 -20.54 -18.16 -0.07
C ALA A 6 -21.47 -17.55 -1.12
N THR A 7 -21.85 -16.29 -0.92
CA THR A 7 -22.53 -15.48 -1.92
C THR A 7 -21.58 -15.42 -3.11
N THR A 8 -21.87 -16.23 -4.12
CA THR A 8 -21.18 -16.16 -5.40
C THR A 8 -21.27 -14.72 -5.89
N PRO A 9 -20.14 -14.09 -6.28
CA PRO A 9 -20.17 -12.72 -6.79
C PRO A 9 -21.19 -12.63 -7.93
N SER A 10 -21.90 -11.49 -7.99
CA SER A 10 -22.97 -11.28 -8.96
C SER A 10 -22.48 -11.58 -10.39
N SER A 11 -23.40 -12.02 -11.25
CA SER A 11 -23.16 -12.46 -12.63
C SER A 11 -22.64 -11.38 -13.60
N GLY A 12 -22.07 -10.27 -13.09
CA GLY A 12 -21.43 -9.25 -13.89
C GLY A 12 -20.35 -9.87 -14.80
N GLY A 13 -20.44 -9.60 -16.10
CA GLY A 13 -19.42 -10.02 -17.06
C GLY A 13 -18.03 -9.51 -16.65
N ARG A 14 -16.96 -10.24 -16.98
CA ARG A 14 -15.56 -9.87 -16.67
C ARG A 14 -15.30 -8.38 -16.97
N TRP A 15 -15.76 -7.92 -18.14
CA TRP A 15 -15.65 -6.54 -18.60
C TRP A 15 -16.34 -5.50 -17.71
N ALA A 16 -17.47 -5.85 -17.06
CA ALA A 16 -18.14 -4.96 -16.14
C ALA A 16 -17.28 -4.69 -14.89
N THR A 17 -16.65 -5.73 -14.32
CA THR A 17 -15.71 -5.59 -13.20
C THR A 17 -14.55 -4.69 -13.58
N ALA A 18 -13.90 -4.93 -14.73
CA ALA A 18 -12.79 -4.11 -15.19
C ALA A 18 -13.16 -2.63 -15.34
N TRP A 19 -14.32 -2.35 -15.95
CA TRP A 19 -14.78 -0.97 -16.14
C TRP A 19 -15.11 -0.26 -14.82
N ARG A 20 -15.76 -0.96 -13.87
CA ARG A 20 -16.03 -0.43 -12.54
C ARG A 20 -14.75 -0.17 -11.76
N VAL A 21 -13.77 -1.06 -11.83
CA VAL A 21 -12.47 -0.87 -11.19
C VAL A 21 -11.76 0.36 -11.76
N LEU A 22 -11.76 0.52 -13.09
CA LEU A 22 -11.18 1.72 -13.72
C LEU A 22 -11.93 3.00 -13.32
N ALA A 23 -13.27 2.97 -13.36
CA ALA A 23 -14.10 4.11 -12.96
C ALA A 23 -13.86 4.49 -11.49
N PHE A 24 -13.70 3.50 -10.61
CA PHE A 24 -13.35 3.73 -9.21
C PHE A 24 -11.99 4.42 -9.08
N TRP A 25 -10.94 3.93 -9.75
CA TRP A 25 -9.64 4.57 -9.72
C TRP A 25 -9.69 6.03 -10.19
N VAL A 26 -10.33 6.29 -11.33
CA VAL A 26 -10.51 7.66 -11.85
C VAL A 26 -11.25 8.53 -10.82
N ALA A 27 -12.34 8.03 -10.23
CA ALA A 27 -13.09 8.76 -9.22
C ALA A 27 -12.25 9.05 -7.96
N THR A 28 -11.42 8.10 -7.51
CA THR A 28 -10.52 8.33 -6.36
C THR A 28 -9.43 9.36 -6.67
N MET A 29 -8.93 9.42 -7.90
CA MET A 29 -7.97 10.46 -8.33
C MET A 29 -8.63 11.84 -8.35
N VAL A 30 -9.87 11.94 -8.87
CA VAL A 30 -10.66 13.18 -8.83
C VAL A 30 -10.89 13.63 -7.39
N VAL A 31 -11.21 12.70 -6.48
CA VAL A 31 -11.34 12.99 -5.04
C VAL A 31 -10.04 13.58 -4.48
N LEU A 32 -8.87 13.02 -4.82
CA LEU A 32 -7.59 13.53 -4.34
C LEU A 32 -7.29 14.94 -4.89
N VAL A 33 -7.57 15.18 -6.18
CA VAL A 33 -7.42 16.50 -6.80
C VAL A 33 -8.32 17.53 -6.11
N ILE A 34 -9.60 17.23 -5.93
CA ILE A 34 -10.55 18.14 -5.26
C ILE A 34 -10.12 18.39 -3.82
N ALA A 35 -9.75 17.35 -3.07
CA ALA A 35 -9.26 17.50 -1.70
C ALA A 35 -8.02 18.41 -1.65
N SER A 36 -7.09 18.25 -2.60
CA SER A 36 -5.88 19.07 -2.68
C SER A 36 -6.19 20.54 -3.00
N LEU A 37 -7.14 20.80 -3.91
CA LEU A 37 -7.58 22.16 -4.25
C LEU A 37 -8.27 22.83 -3.05
N VAL A 38 -9.20 22.14 -2.40
CA VAL A 38 -9.91 22.65 -1.21
C VAL A 38 -8.94 22.94 -0.06
N THR A 39 -7.93 22.10 0.11
CA THR A 39 -6.95 22.22 1.21
C THR A 39 -5.76 23.12 0.87
N SER A 40 -5.69 23.69 -0.33
CA SER A 40 -4.62 24.61 -0.74
C SER A 40 -4.54 25.88 0.12
N HIS A 41 -5.66 26.28 0.72
CA HIS A 41 -5.76 27.43 1.64
C HIS A 41 -5.41 27.09 3.10
N VAL A 42 -5.20 25.80 3.42
CA VAL A 42 -4.76 25.37 4.75
C VAL A 42 -3.26 25.65 4.90
N SER A 43 -2.86 26.03 6.11
CA SER A 43 -1.44 26.21 6.47
C SER A 43 -0.61 24.98 6.06
N ALA A 44 0.64 25.20 5.67
CA ALA A 44 1.51 24.14 5.15
C ALA A 44 1.64 22.95 6.13
N ALA A 45 1.73 23.25 7.44
CA ALA A 45 1.83 22.23 8.49
C ALA A 45 0.63 21.26 8.51
N TRP A 46 -0.58 21.78 8.34
CA TRP A 46 -1.80 20.98 8.43
C TRP A 46 -2.26 20.40 7.08
N ARG A 47 -1.75 20.92 5.96
CA ARG A 47 -2.22 20.59 4.62
C ARG A 47 -2.28 19.09 4.40
N MET A 48 -1.18 18.38 4.62
CA MET A 48 -1.10 16.93 4.41
C MET A 48 -2.11 16.15 5.26
N VAL A 49 -2.30 16.54 6.53
CA VAL A 49 -3.29 15.92 7.42
C VAL A 49 -4.70 16.14 6.90
N VAL A 50 -5.07 17.37 6.56
CA VAL A 50 -6.42 17.70 6.09
C VAL A 50 -6.67 17.06 4.72
N THR A 51 -5.72 17.11 3.78
CA THR A 51 -5.84 16.44 2.49
C THR A 51 -6.02 14.94 2.66
N GLY A 52 -5.17 14.29 3.47
CA GLY A 52 -5.24 12.85 3.74
C GLY A 52 -6.56 12.43 4.41
N ALA A 53 -7.04 13.21 5.39
CA ALA A 53 -8.31 12.94 6.06
C ALA A 53 -9.51 13.09 5.12
N VAL A 54 -9.60 14.21 4.39
CA VAL A 54 -10.71 14.49 3.47
C VAL A 54 -10.73 13.50 2.32
N ALA A 55 -9.58 13.29 1.66
CA ALA A 55 -9.47 12.35 0.56
C ALA A 55 -9.70 10.90 1.03
N GLY A 56 -9.18 10.53 2.20
CA GLY A 56 -9.35 9.20 2.79
C GLY A 56 -10.81 8.89 3.12
N LEU A 57 -11.50 9.83 3.77
CA LEU A 57 -12.93 9.67 4.08
C LEU A 57 -13.77 9.61 2.80
N ALA A 58 -13.54 10.50 1.84
CA ALA A 58 -14.24 10.49 0.57
C ALA A 58 -13.99 9.19 -0.22
N THR A 59 -12.75 8.68 -0.24
CA THR A 59 -12.39 7.40 -0.87
C THR A 59 -13.09 6.23 -0.17
N LEU A 60 -13.16 6.23 1.16
CA LEU A 60 -13.88 5.22 1.93
C LEU A 60 -15.37 5.20 1.59
N LEU A 61 -16.01 6.37 1.57
CA LEU A 61 -17.43 6.52 1.22
C LEU A 61 -17.69 6.10 -0.23
N LEU A 62 -16.82 6.49 -1.16
CA LEU A 62 -16.87 6.10 -2.56
C LEU A 62 -16.71 4.58 -2.75
N THR A 63 -16.00 3.90 -1.87
CA THR A 63 -15.82 2.44 -1.95
C THR A 63 -17.15 1.69 -1.76
N LEU A 64 -18.05 2.20 -0.91
CA LEU A 64 -19.30 1.52 -0.54
C LEU A 64 -20.25 1.20 -1.72
N PRO A 65 -20.58 2.12 -2.64
CA PRO A 65 -21.41 1.80 -3.81
C PRO A 65 -20.75 0.76 -4.73
N PHE A 66 -19.43 0.83 -4.93
CA PHE A 66 -18.72 -0.15 -5.77
C PHE A 66 -18.70 -1.55 -5.15
N LEU A 67 -18.59 -1.65 -3.83
CA LEU A 67 -18.76 -2.93 -3.13
C LEU A 67 -20.16 -3.51 -3.35
N ARG A 68 -21.20 -2.68 -3.26
CA ARG A 68 -22.58 -3.12 -3.52
C ARG A 68 -22.76 -3.60 -4.96
N TRP A 69 -22.23 -2.88 -5.94
CA TRP A 69 -22.33 -3.28 -7.35
C TRP A 69 -21.60 -4.60 -7.65
N GLU A 70 -20.51 -4.88 -6.94
CA GLU A 70 -19.73 -6.10 -7.11
C GLU A 70 -20.22 -7.26 -6.22
N GLY A 71 -21.20 -7.01 -5.34
CA GLY A 71 -21.67 -8.01 -4.37
C GLY A 71 -20.62 -8.37 -3.30
N LEU A 72 -19.68 -7.45 -3.03
CA LEU A 72 -18.64 -7.63 -2.01
C LEU A 72 -19.07 -6.99 -0.69
N ARG A 73 -18.69 -7.61 0.43
CA ARG A 73 -18.84 -7.07 1.79
C ARG A 73 -17.59 -6.28 2.20
N ALA A 74 -17.75 -5.26 3.03
CA ALA A 74 -16.64 -4.46 3.56
C ALA A 74 -15.55 -5.31 4.26
N ALA A 75 -15.95 -6.39 4.94
CA ALA A 75 -15.01 -7.33 5.56
C ALA A 75 -14.16 -8.09 4.53
N GLN A 76 -14.72 -8.47 3.38
CA GLN A 76 -14.00 -9.19 2.33
C GLN A 76 -12.90 -8.35 1.66
N VAL A 77 -13.03 -7.03 1.75
CA VAL A 77 -12.04 -6.08 1.21
C VAL A 77 -11.14 -5.48 2.28
N GLY A 78 -11.23 -5.96 3.53
CA GLY A 78 -10.34 -5.54 4.61
C GLY A 78 -10.64 -4.17 5.22
N LEU A 79 -11.81 -3.59 4.94
CA LEU A 79 -12.25 -2.31 5.54
C LEU A 79 -12.75 -2.46 6.98
N VAL A 80 -13.15 -3.67 7.39
CA VAL A 80 -13.57 -3.95 8.76
C VAL A 80 -12.39 -4.51 9.54
N PRO A 81 -11.96 -3.87 10.65
CA PRO A 81 -10.93 -4.42 11.51
C PRO A 81 -11.33 -5.78 12.08
N GLU A 82 -10.38 -6.71 12.12
CA GLU A 82 -10.56 -8.04 12.69
C GLU A 82 -9.73 -8.19 13.97
N ARG A 83 -9.94 -9.30 14.70
CA ARG A 83 -9.02 -9.70 15.77
C ARG A 83 -7.61 -9.84 15.20
N GLY A 84 -6.67 -9.13 15.82
CA GLY A 84 -5.28 -9.10 15.39
C GLY A 84 -4.94 -8.04 14.32
N SER A 85 -5.90 -7.22 13.86
CA SER A 85 -5.58 -6.10 12.95
C SER A 85 -4.51 -5.17 13.54
N LEU A 86 -4.59 -4.83 14.83
CA LEU A 86 -3.56 -4.00 15.48
C LEU A 86 -2.17 -4.67 15.48
N ALA A 87 -2.11 -5.98 15.75
CA ALA A 87 -0.87 -6.74 15.70
C ALA A 87 -0.30 -6.81 14.26
N ARG A 88 -1.16 -6.98 13.25
CA ARG A 88 -0.76 -6.94 11.83
C ARG A 88 -0.27 -5.57 11.42
N PHE A 89 -0.91 -4.50 11.89
CA PHE A 89 -0.45 -3.12 11.68
C PHE A 89 0.92 -2.90 12.31
N GLY A 90 1.12 -3.29 13.58
CA GLY A 90 2.41 -3.23 14.24
C GLY A 90 3.50 -4.06 13.54
N ALA A 91 3.17 -5.27 13.10
CA ALA A 91 4.08 -6.08 12.28
C ALA A 91 4.42 -5.41 10.94
N GLY A 92 3.44 -4.74 10.32
CA GLY A 92 3.63 -3.93 9.13
C GLY A 92 4.62 -2.80 9.39
N ILE A 93 4.46 -2.06 10.49
CA ILE A 93 5.39 -0.99 10.90
C ILE A 93 6.81 -1.53 11.05
N VAL A 94 6.99 -2.64 11.79
CA VAL A 94 8.32 -3.24 12.00
C VAL A 94 8.96 -3.66 10.69
N LEU A 95 8.20 -4.33 9.80
CA LEU A 95 8.69 -4.72 8.48
C LEU A 95 9.02 -3.51 7.61
N GLY A 96 8.17 -2.49 7.60
CA GLY A 96 8.38 -1.27 6.82
C GLY A 96 9.60 -0.48 7.27
N VAL A 97 9.81 -0.35 8.60
CA VAL A 97 11.03 0.26 9.15
C VAL A 97 12.25 -0.56 8.76
N GLY A 98 12.19 -1.89 8.89
CA GLY A 98 13.29 -2.77 8.51
C GLY A 98 13.64 -2.67 7.01
N MET A 99 12.64 -2.60 6.14
CA MET A 99 12.82 -2.41 4.71
C MET A 99 13.46 -1.06 4.39
N ALA A 100 12.92 0.04 4.93
CA ALA A 100 13.44 1.38 4.67
C ALA A 100 14.86 1.55 5.24
N ALA A 101 15.13 1.02 6.43
CA ALA A 101 16.46 1.00 7.02
C ALA A 101 17.46 0.17 6.20
N ALA A 102 17.04 -0.99 5.67
CA ALA A 102 17.88 -1.79 4.77
C ALA A 102 18.21 -1.04 3.47
N HIS A 103 17.22 -0.37 2.88
CA HIS A 103 17.42 0.45 1.69
C HIS A 103 18.41 1.59 1.96
N VAL A 104 18.19 2.37 3.02
CA VAL A 104 19.08 3.47 3.40
C VAL A 104 20.48 2.93 3.74
N GLY A 105 20.58 1.83 4.48
CA GLY A 105 21.87 1.20 4.81
C GLY A 105 22.65 0.75 3.57
N LEU A 106 21.98 0.11 2.61
CA LEU A 106 22.59 -0.27 1.33
C LEU A 106 23.03 0.96 0.53
N MET A 107 22.22 2.03 0.51
CA MET A 107 22.62 3.29 -0.13
C MET A 107 23.87 3.87 0.52
N LEU A 108 23.96 3.93 1.85
CA LEU A 108 25.11 4.48 2.54
C LEU A 108 26.37 3.60 2.42
N ALA A 109 26.20 2.29 2.27
CA ALA A 109 27.31 1.37 2.12
C ALA A 109 27.92 1.37 0.70
N PHE A 110 27.08 1.55 -0.33
CA PHE A 110 27.50 1.32 -1.72
C PHE A 110 27.35 2.53 -2.64
N ALA A 111 26.39 3.43 -2.38
CA ALA A 111 26.19 4.63 -3.18
C ALA A 111 27.08 5.77 -2.67
N PRO A 112 27.49 6.71 -3.54
CA PRO A 112 28.22 7.92 -3.16
C PRO A 112 27.28 8.94 -2.50
N VAL A 113 26.54 8.50 -1.49
CA VAL A 113 25.52 9.27 -0.76
C VAL A 113 25.91 9.31 0.70
N ARG A 114 25.79 10.48 1.32
CA ARG A 114 25.92 10.65 2.77
C ARG A 114 24.67 11.30 3.33
N LEU A 115 24.35 10.95 4.58
CA LEU A 115 23.35 11.68 5.36
C LEU A 115 24.03 12.86 6.03
N VAL A 116 23.48 14.05 5.79
CA VAL A 116 23.82 15.26 6.56
C VAL A 116 22.61 15.65 7.39
N ALA A 117 22.81 16.26 8.55
CA ALA A 117 21.70 16.72 9.37
C ALA A 117 20.82 17.71 8.58
N GLY A 118 19.50 17.51 8.68
CA GLY A 118 18.51 18.49 8.24
C GLY A 118 18.50 19.72 9.14
N GLU A 119 17.61 20.66 8.85
CA GLU A 119 17.29 21.72 9.80
C GLU A 119 16.62 21.11 11.05
N PRO A 120 16.80 21.70 12.25
CA PRO A 120 16.14 21.21 13.45
C PRO A 120 14.61 21.18 13.27
N VAL A 121 14.02 19.99 13.47
CA VAL A 121 12.58 19.78 13.34
C VAL A 121 11.94 19.70 14.72
N ASP A 122 10.85 20.46 14.94
CA ASP A 122 10.08 20.38 16.18
C ASP A 122 9.35 19.02 16.30
N VAL A 123 9.22 18.52 17.53
CA VAL A 123 8.55 17.24 17.81
C VAL A 123 7.10 17.27 17.33
N SER A 124 6.40 18.40 17.47
CA SER A 124 5.02 18.55 17.02
C SER A 124 4.93 18.45 15.51
N PHE A 125 5.87 19.05 14.77
CA PHE A 125 5.93 18.93 13.31
C PHE A 125 6.19 17.47 12.90
N MET A 126 7.12 16.79 13.56
CA MET A 126 7.40 15.37 13.28
C MET A 126 6.16 14.49 13.51
N LEU A 127 5.44 14.69 14.62
CA LEU A 127 4.19 13.96 14.91
C LEU A 127 3.10 14.28 13.89
N LEU A 128 2.96 15.56 13.51
CA LEU A 128 1.96 16.00 12.53
C LEU A 128 2.26 15.43 11.13
N THR A 129 3.52 15.43 10.72
CA THR A 129 3.98 14.83 9.46
C THR A 129 3.76 13.33 9.46
N GLY A 130 4.16 12.62 10.53
CA GLY A 130 3.91 11.18 10.65
C GLY A 130 2.42 10.83 10.59
N PHE A 131 1.56 11.62 11.24
CA PHE A 131 0.11 11.44 11.17
C PHE A 131 -0.46 11.74 9.77
N GLY A 132 0.03 12.78 9.10
CA GLY A 132 -0.33 13.09 7.72
C GLY A 132 0.04 11.97 6.75
N LEU A 133 1.24 11.41 6.88
CA LEU A 133 1.71 10.27 6.09
C LEU A 133 0.89 8.99 6.36
N LEU A 134 0.47 8.76 7.60
CA LEU A 134 -0.46 7.68 7.94
C LEU A 134 -1.80 7.85 7.24
N LEU A 135 -2.39 9.05 7.26
CA LEU A 135 -3.67 9.32 6.61
C LEU A 135 -3.60 9.20 5.09
N LEU A 136 -2.52 9.69 4.48
CA LEU A 136 -2.30 9.55 3.04
C LEU A 136 -2.12 8.08 2.65
N ALA A 137 -1.30 7.34 3.40
CA ALA A 137 -1.14 5.89 3.20
C ALA A 137 -2.48 5.16 3.37
N ALA A 138 -3.30 5.51 4.37
CA ALA A 138 -4.62 4.93 4.56
C ALA A 138 -5.53 5.17 3.34
N ARG A 139 -5.55 6.39 2.81
CA ARG A 139 -6.30 6.71 1.60
C ARG A 139 -5.84 5.86 0.42
N GLU A 140 -4.53 5.72 0.20
CA GLU A 140 -3.97 4.92 -0.89
C GLU A 140 -4.27 3.42 -0.72
N GLU A 141 -4.14 2.87 0.49
CA GLU A 141 -4.48 1.47 0.75
C GLU A 141 -5.98 1.19 0.49
N ILE A 142 -6.87 2.12 0.85
CA ILE A 142 -8.29 2.00 0.51
C ILE A 142 -8.49 2.08 -1.02
N ALA A 143 -7.91 3.09 -1.68
CA ALA A 143 -8.09 3.34 -3.10
C ALA A 143 -7.59 2.21 -4.00
N PHE A 144 -6.59 1.43 -3.56
CA PHE A 144 -5.94 0.46 -4.43
C PHE A 144 -6.06 -0.99 -3.94
N ARG A 145 -6.13 -1.24 -2.62
CA ARG A 145 -6.04 -2.59 -2.04
C ARG A 145 -7.37 -3.08 -1.47
N ALA A 146 -8.32 -2.18 -1.19
CA ALA A 146 -9.65 -2.56 -0.76
C ALA A 146 -10.46 -3.13 -1.95
N TYR A 147 -11.26 -2.30 -2.61
CA TYR A 147 -12.14 -2.77 -3.69
C TYR A 147 -11.36 -3.25 -4.94
N PRO A 148 -10.46 -2.45 -5.56
CA PRO A 148 -9.90 -2.80 -6.87
C PRO A 148 -9.10 -4.10 -6.89
N LEU A 149 -8.14 -4.24 -5.97
CA LEU A 149 -7.30 -5.44 -5.89
C LEU A 149 -8.14 -6.70 -5.68
N ARG A 150 -9.17 -6.63 -4.83
CA ARG A 150 -10.02 -7.78 -4.49
C ARG A 150 -10.96 -8.16 -5.62
N ALA A 151 -11.57 -7.17 -6.27
CA ALA A 151 -12.43 -7.40 -7.44
C ALA A 151 -11.62 -8.00 -8.60
N LEU A 152 -10.43 -7.46 -8.88
CA LEU A 152 -9.55 -8.01 -9.91
C LEU A 152 -9.03 -9.41 -9.57
N ASP A 153 -8.62 -9.66 -8.32
CA ASP A 153 -8.14 -10.98 -7.89
C ASP A 153 -9.24 -12.04 -8.03
N ALA A 154 -10.46 -11.73 -7.58
CA ALA A 154 -11.59 -12.63 -7.68
C ALA A 154 -11.96 -12.98 -9.15
N ARG A 155 -11.73 -12.07 -10.09
CA ARG A 155 -12.21 -12.21 -11.48
C ARG A 155 -11.13 -12.60 -12.49
N TYR A 156 -9.88 -12.23 -12.23
CA TYR A 156 -8.74 -12.38 -13.14
C TYR A 156 -7.52 -13.03 -12.49
N GLY A 157 -7.51 -13.17 -11.17
CA GLY A 157 -6.43 -13.76 -10.40
C GLY A 157 -5.34 -12.75 -10.00
N VAL A 158 -4.50 -13.22 -9.07
CA VAL A 158 -3.48 -12.45 -8.37
C VAL A 158 -2.56 -11.65 -9.31
N ALA A 159 -2.09 -12.25 -10.39
CA ALA A 159 -1.12 -11.60 -11.29
C ALA A 159 -1.72 -10.36 -11.96
N THR A 160 -2.91 -10.48 -12.54
CA THR A 160 -3.62 -9.35 -13.17
C THR A 160 -4.00 -8.30 -12.14
N ALA A 161 -4.43 -8.70 -10.94
CA ALA A 161 -4.78 -7.78 -9.87
C ALA A 161 -3.60 -6.91 -9.44
N LEU A 162 -2.43 -7.52 -9.20
CA LEU A 162 -1.22 -6.79 -8.83
C LEU A 162 -0.72 -5.89 -9.96
N ALA A 163 -0.69 -6.39 -11.20
CA ALA A 163 -0.25 -5.61 -12.35
C ALA A 163 -1.15 -4.39 -12.60
N GLY A 164 -2.48 -4.58 -12.56
CA GLY A 164 -3.45 -3.49 -12.75
C GLY A 164 -3.36 -2.44 -11.64
N THR A 165 -3.30 -2.88 -10.38
CA THR A 165 -3.14 -1.97 -9.24
C THR A 165 -1.81 -1.21 -9.30
N ALA A 166 -0.70 -1.86 -9.63
CA ALA A 166 0.60 -1.21 -9.72
C ALA A 166 0.67 -0.19 -10.87
N ALA A 167 0.09 -0.52 -12.03
CA ALA A 167 0.00 0.40 -13.16
C ALA A 167 -0.77 1.68 -12.79
N MET A 168 -1.94 1.54 -12.15
CA MET A 168 -2.74 2.71 -11.78
C MET A 168 -2.17 3.51 -10.61
N PHE A 169 -1.44 2.86 -9.71
CA PHE A 169 -0.69 3.53 -8.65
C PHE A 169 0.44 4.40 -9.23
N CYS A 170 1.14 3.88 -10.26
CA CYS A 170 2.14 4.64 -11.02
C CYS A 170 1.51 5.84 -11.75
N VAL A 171 0.37 5.64 -12.42
CA VAL A 171 -0.37 6.74 -13.08
C VAL A 171 -0.74 7.83 -12.07
N GLU A 172 -1.27 7.47 -10.89
CA GLU A 172 -1.59 8.47 -9.86
C GLU A 172 -0.36 9.26 -9.42
N HIS A 173 0.80 8.61 -9.28
CA HIS A 173 2.04 9.28 -8.90
C HIS A 173 2.54 10.25 -9.96
N ILE A 174 2.43 9.89 -11.25
CA ILE A 174 2.76 10.79 -12.37
C ILE A 174 1.83 12.01 -12.34
N LEU A 175 0.52 11.79 -12.19
CA LEU A 175 -0.46 12.88 -12.10
C LEU A 175 -0.28 13.73 -10.84
N GLY A 176 0.22 13.14 -9.76
CA GLY A 176 0.62 13.82 -8.52
C GLY A 176 1.95 14.57 -8.61
N GLY A 177 2.62 14.59 -9.76
CA GLY A 177 3.84 15.35 -10.00
C GLY A 177 5.15 14.57 -9.77
N SER A 178 5.11 13.26 -9.56
CA SER A 178 6.32 12.44 -9.53
C SER A 178 7.00 12.41 -10.90
N SER A 179 8.33 12.39 -10.92
CA SER A 179 9.07 12.10 -12.15
C SER A 179 8.72 10.69 -12.66
N TRP A 180 8.87 10.49 -13.98
CA TRP A 180 8.63 9.18 -14.60
C TRP A 180 9.49 8.09 -13.97
N ASP A 181 10.77 8.36 -13.71
CA ASP A 181 11.67 7.40 -13.10
C ASP A 181 11.21 7.00 -11.69
N ASN A 182 10.80 7.97 -10.87
CA ASN A 182 10.30 7.68 -9.53
C ASN A 182 8.96 6.94 -9.55
N ALA A 183 8.05 7.30 -10.45
CA ALA A 183 6.75 6.63 -10.57
C ALA A 183 6.91 5.17 -11.04
N VAL A 184 7.76 4.94 -12.05
CA VAL A 184 7.98 3.59 -12.61
C VAL A 184 8.81 2.75 -11.66
N PHE A 185 9.93 3.24 -11.17
CA PHE A 185 10.87 2.41 -10.42
C PHE A 185 10.74 2.54 -8.90
N GLY A 186 10.06 3.57 -8.40
CA GLY A 186 9.68 3.72 -6.99
C GLY A 186 8.28 3.18 -6.72
N SER A 187 7.27 3.74 -7.39
CA SER A 187 5.86 3.45 -7.07
C SER A 187 5.40 2.05 -7.49
N ILE A 188 5.84 1.50 -8.64
CA ILE A 188 5.43 0.14 -9.07
C ILE A 188 5.93 -0.94 -8.09
N PRO A 189 7.23 -1.03 -7.73
CA PRO A 189 7.68 -2.06 -6.79
C PRO A 189 7.02 -1.93 -5.41
N GLY A 190 6.88 -0.70 -4.89
CA GLY A 190 6.14 -0.46 -3.66
C GLY A 190 4.70 -0.95 -3.77
N ALA A 191 4.04 -0.66 -4.89
CA ALA A 191 2.67 -1.08 -5.11
C ALA A 191 2.49 -2.60 -5.13
N LEU A 192 3.45 -3.33 -5.72
CA LEU A 192 3.46 -4.79 -5.74
C LEU A 192 3.64 -5.36 -4.32
N VAL A 193 4.56 -4.82 -3.53
CA VAL A 193 4.77 -5.23 -2.13
C VAL A 193 3.51 -4.99 -1.30
N PHE A 194 2.93 -3.79 -1.35
CA PHE A 194 1.75 -3.47 -0.54
C PHE A 194 0.53 -4.29 -0.99
N GLY A 195 0.38 -4.49 -2.30
CA GLY A 195 -0.63 -5.40 -2.85
C GLY A 195 -0.45 -6.84 -2.35
N MET A 196 0.77 -7.37 -2.34
CA MET A 196 1.05 -8.70 -1.83
C MET A 196 0.84 -8.81 -0.32
N ALA A 197 1.20 -7.79 0.46
CA ALA A 197 0.89 -7.71 1.88
C ALA A 197 -0.62 -7.74 2.14
N ALA A 198 -1.42 -7.02 1.35
CA ALA A 198 -2.88 -7.06 1.42
C ALA A 198 -3.43 -8.46 1.11
N LEU A 199 -2.95 -9.12 0.06
CA LEU A 199 -3.37 -10.47 -0.31
C LEU A 199 -2.95 -11.53 0.73
N ALA A 200 -1.72 -11.46 1.23
CA ALA A 200 -1.18 -12.40 2.20
C ALA A 200 -1.85 -12.29 3.58
N SER A 201 -2.16 -11.07 4.02
CA SER A 201 -2.81 -10.82 5.32
C SER A 201 -4.33 -10.83 5.29
N ARG A 202 -4.94 -10.87 4.09
CA ARG A 202 -6.40 -10.77 3.87
C ARG A 202 -7.04 -9.50 4.45
N GLY A 203 -6.26 -8.43 4.66
CA GLY A 203 -6.75 -7.17 5.19
C GLY A 203 -5.83 -5.99 4.85
N LEU A 204 -6.20 -4.79 5.31
CA LEU A 204 -5.45 -3.56 5.04
C LEU A 204 -4.46 -3.19 6.16
N ALA A 205 -4.57 -3.80 7.34
CA ALA A 205 -3.75 -3.41 8.48
C ALA A 205 -2.24 -3.60 8.26
N LEU A 206 -1.83 -4.76 7.73
CA LEU A 206 -0.43 -5.05 7.42
C LEU A 206 0.15 -4.08 6.36
N PRO A 207 -0.45 -3.96 5.16
CA PRO A 207 0.09 -3.04 4.15
C PRO A 207 0.04 -1.57 4.61
N LEU A 208 -0.99 -1.16 5.37
CA LEU A 208 -1.04 0.19 5.94
C LEU A 208 0.14 0.47 6.87
N GLY A 209 0.44 -0.43 7.80
CA GLY A 209 1.60 -0.28 8.69
C GLY A 209 2.92 -0.23 7.93
N LEU A 210 3.08 -1.11 6.93
CA LEU A 210 4.28 -1.17 6.11
C LEU A 210 4.47 0.13 5.31
N HIS A 211 3.40 0.61 4.66
CA HIS A 211 3.40 1.82 3.87
C HIS A 211 3.66 3.06 4.73
N THR A 212 2.97 3.21 5.86
CA THR A 212 3.21 4.32 6.80
C THR A 212 4.66 4.33 7.28
N ALA A 213 5.20 3.20 7.72
CA ALA A 213 6.59 3.12 8.17
C ALA A 213 7.59 3.47 7.06
N TRP A 214 7.38 2.95 5.84
CA TRP A 214 8.22 3.30 4.69
C TRP A 214 8.21 4.81 4.46
N ASN A 215 7.03 5.43 4.39
CA ASN A 215 6.90 6.85 4.15
C ASN A 215 7.55 7.70 5.26
N CYS A 216 7.38 7.32 6.52
CA CYS A 216 7.97 8.04 7.64
C CYS A 216 9.49 7.96 7.66
N VAL A 217 10.08 6.78 7.43
CA VAL A 217 11.54 6.62 7.39
C VAL A 217 12.12 7.30 6.15
N ASP A 218 11.45 7.18 5.01
CA ASP A 218 11.88 7.82 3.78
C ASP A 218 11.86 9.35 3.92
N TRP A 219 10.80 9.93 4.49
CA TRP A 219 10.76 11.35 4.86
C TRP A 219 11.88 11.72 5.84
N ALA A 220 12.00 11.01 6.97
CA ALA A 220 12.98 11.32 8.00
C ALA A 220 14.43 11.26 7.49
N THR A 221 14.69 10.46 6.45
CA THR A 221 16.02 10.30 5.84
C THR A 221 16.20 11.10 4.55
N GLY A 222 15.32 12.05 4.25
CA GLY A 222 15.48 13.00 3.14
C GLY A 222 15.08 12.46 1.76
N GLY A 223 14.31 11.39 1.70
CA GLY A 223 13.78 10.82 0.44
C GLY A 223 12.53 11.52 -0.09
N LYS A 224 11.86 12.34 0.74
CA LYS A 224 10.66 13.12 0.36
C LYS A 224 10.88 14.63 0.31
N GLY A 225 12.13 15.09 0.35
CA GLY A 225 12.50 16.51 0.34
C GLY A 225 13.52 16.86 1.41
N ASP A 226 13.74 18.17 1.61
CA ASP A 226 14.76 18.71 2.51
C ASP A 226 14.26 19.00 3.93
N ASP A 227 12.99 18.68 4.24
CA ASP A 227 12.34 18.96 5.53
C ASP A 227 12.38 17.79 6.53
N GLY A 228 13.09 16.72 6.18
CA GLY A 228 13.35 15.56 7.04
C GLY A 228 14.43 15.80 8.10
N LEU A 229 14.64 14.81 8.97
CA LEU A 229 15.70 14.86 10.00
C LEU A 229 17.11 14.82 9.38
N TRP A 230 17.24 14.16 8.23
CA TRP A 230 18.46 14.07 7.45
C TRP A 230 18.20 14.44 6.00
N ARG A 231 19.25 14.93 5.32
CA ARG A 231 19.28 15.16 3.87
C ARG A 231 20.24 14.17 3.22
N ARG A 232 19.83 13.60 2.08
CA ARG A 232 20.68 12.73 1.26
C ARG A 232 21.50 13.60 0.33
N VAL A 233 22.79 13.70 0.58
CA VAL A 233 23.72 14.47 -0.27
C VAL A 233 24.56 13.50 -1.06
N VAL A 234 24.46 13.59 -2.39
CA VAL A 234 25.31 12.84 -3.32
C VAL A 234 26.64 13.58 -3.49
N GLU A 235 27.74 12.84 -3.60
CA GLU A 235 29.04 13.45 -3.91
C GLU A 235 29.02 14.17 -5.27
N PRO A 236 29.58 15.39 -5.37
CA PRO A 236 29.60 16.13 -6.63
C PRO A 236 30.27 15.33 -7.76
N GLY A 237 29.62 15.29 -8.93
CA GLY A 237 30.09 14.53 -10.09
C GLY A 237 29.80 13.03 -10.04
N ARG A 238 29.08 12.55 -9.01
CA ARG A 238 28.66 11.14 -8.88
C ARG A 238 27.14 10.97 -8.80
N GLU A 239 26.38 11.96 -9.25
CA GLU A 239 24.92 12.02 -9.18
C GLU A 239 24.27 10.81 -9.87
N GLN A 240 24.73 10.47 -11.07
CA GLN A 240 24.21 9.32 -11.83
C GLN A 240 24.48 8.00 -11.10
N ALA A 241 25.67 7.82 -10.54
CA ALA A 241 25.99 6.62 -9.77
C ALA A 241 25.14 6.53 -8.49
N GLY A 242 24.95 7.65 -7.80
CA GLY A 242 24.05 7.75 -6.65
C GLY A 242 22.61 7.36 -7.00
N ALA A 243 22.09 7.85 -8.11
CA ALA A 243 20.74 7.54 -8.58
C ALA A 243 20.60 6.04 -8.93
N VAL A 244 21.52 5.47 -9.71
CA VAL A 244 21.47 4.05 -10.11
C VAL A 244 21.57 3.12 -8.92
N LEU A 245 22.50 3.38 -7.99
CA LEU A 245 22.69 2.54 -6.80
C LEU A 245 21.56 2.72 -5.78
N GLY A 246 21.03 3.94 -5.66
CA GLY A 246 19.81 4.21 -4.91
C GLY A 246 18.65 3.35 -5.43
N LEU A 247 18.42 3.36 -6.73
CA LEU A 247 17.36 2.58 -7.35
C LEU A 247 17.59 1.07 -7.25
N ALA A 248 18.82 0.60 -7.46
CA ALA A 248 19.16 -0.80 -7.32
C ALA A 248 18.92 -1.32 -5.90
N SER A 249 19.31 -0.55 -4.88
CA SER A 249 19.07 -0.91 -3.47
C SER A 249 17.57 -0.95 -3.13
N PHE A 250 16.80 0.03 -3.63
CA PHE A 250 15.34 0.06 -3.48
C PHE A 250 14.70 -1.17 -4.12
N GLY A 251 15.04 -1.44 -5.38
CA GLY A 251 14.51 -2.59 -6.14
C GLY A 251 14.83 -3.93 -5.48
N LEU A 252 16.06 -4.09 -4.95
CA LEU A 252 16.48 -5.28 -4.22
C LEU A 252 15.64 -5.51 -2.96
N VAL A 253 15.47 -4.48 -2.14
CA VAL A 253 14.67 -4.55 -0.90
C VAL A 253 13.21 -4.86 -1.22
N MET A 254 12.63 -4.18 -2.22
CA MET A 254 11.24 -4.42 -2.63
C MET A 254 11.04 -5.82 -3.19
N ALA A 255 11.96 -6.33 -4.00
CA ALA A 255 11.90 -7.70 -4.52
C ALA A 255 11.99 -8.74 -3.38
N ALA A 256 12.91 -8.56 -2.43
CA ALA A 256 13.05 -9.44 -1.28
C ALA A 256 11.77 -9.44 -0.41
N ALA A 257 11.21 -8.27 -0.13
CA ALA A 257 9.96 -8.13 0.62
C ALA A 257 8.78 -8.78 -0.11
N PHE A 258 8.66 -8.59 -1.42
CA PHE A 258 7.63 -9.22 -2.23
C PHE A 258 7.72 -10.75 -2.17
N VAL A 259 8.91 -11.33 -2.34
CA VAL A 259 9.14 -12.78 -2.27
C VAL A 259 8.79 -13.32 -0.88
N LEU A 260 9.20 -12.63 0.18
CA LEU A 260 8.88 -13.01 1.56
C LEU A 260 7.36 -13.04 1.79
N LEU A 261 6.65 -11.98 1.43
CA LEU A 261 5.19 -11.89 1.59
C LEU A 261 4.45 -12.91 0.72
N TRP A 262 4.93 -13.14 -0.50
CA TRP A 262 4.39 -14.17 -1.38
C TRP A 262 4.54 -15.57 -0.76
N TRP A 263 5.72 -15.87 -0.20
CA TRP A 263 5.99 -17.14 0.47
C TRP A 263 5.10 -17.35 1.71
N ILE A 264 4.98 -16.32 2.57
CA ILE A 264 4.09 -16.33 3.74
C ILE A 264 2.64 -16.58 3.29
N GLY A 265 2.16 -15.82 2.30
CA GLY A 265 0.80 -15.96 1.77
C GLY A 265 0.53 -17.33 1.17
N ARG A 266 1.51 -17.91 0.45
CA ARG A 266 1.41 -19.27 -0.11
C ARG A 266 1.31 -20.33 0.98
N ARG A 267 2.10 -20.20 2.06
CA ARG A 267 2.07 -21.13 3.19
C ARG A 267 0.72 -21.09 3.92
N ALA A 268 0.20 -19.90 4.19
CA ALA A 268 -1.11 -19.74 4.83
C ALA A 268 -2.25 -20.38 4.02
N ARG A 269 -2.26 -20.17 2.68
CA ARG A 269 -3.27 -20.80 1.80
C ARG A 269 -3.19 -22.33 1.81
N ARG A 270 -1.98 -22.90 1.81
CA ARG A 270 -1.78 -24.36 1.88
C ARG A 270 -2.27 -24.96 3.19
N GLN A 271 -2.04 -24.28 4.32
CA GLN A 271 -2.51 -24.74 5.63
C GLN A 271 -4.04 -24.78 5.70
N VAL A 272 -4.70 -23.73 5.21
CA VAL A 272 -6.18 -23.69 5.15
C VAL A 272 -6.73 -24.82 4.28
N ALA A 273 -6.13 -25.05 3.10
CA ALA A 273 -6.53 -26.14 2.22
C ALA A 273 -6.36 -27.52 2.88
N ALA A 274 -5.24 -27.75 3.56
CA ALA A 274 -4.97 -29.02 4.24
C ALA A 274 -5.96 -29.31 5.39
N VAL A 275 -6.36 -28.27 6.15
CA VAL A 275 -7.37 -28.42 7.21
C VAL A 275 -8.74 -28.74 6.60
N ALA A 276 -9.14 -28.03 5.54
CA ALA A 276 -10.41 -28.28 4.86
C ALA A 276 -10.50 -29.71 4.30
N SER A 277 -9.42 -30.21 3.69
CA SER A 277 -9.37 -31.59 3.19
C SER A 277 -9.48 -32.63 4.31
N ARG A 278 -8.91 -32.39 5.50
CA ARG A 278 -9.04 -33.30 6.66
C ARG A 278 -10.47 -33.34 7.18
N SER A 279 -11.10 -32.18 7.34
CA SER A 279 -12.49 -32.10 7.82
C SER A 279 -13.48 -32.76 6.86
N ALA A 280 -13.25 -32.68 5.54
CA ALA A 280 -14.07 -33.40 4.56
C ALA A 280 -13.96 -34.93 4.72
N LEU A 281 -12.74 -35.44 4.90
CA LEU A 281 -12.50 -36.88 5.11
C LEU A 281 -13.10 -37.39 6.44
N GLU A 282 -13.09 -36.58 7.50
CA GLU A 282 -13.69 -36.94 8.79
C GLU A 282 -15.23 -37.00 8.73
N VAL A 283 -15.87 -36.13 7.95
CA VAL A 283 -17.34 -36.17 7.74
C VAL A 283 -17.76 -37.42 6.97
N ASP A 284 -16.99 -37.83 5.95
CA ASP A 284 -17.27 -39.03 5.16
C ASP A 284 -16.99 -40.34 5.91
N ALA A 285 -16.24 -40.29 7.02
CA ALA A 285 -15.86 -41.46 7.82
C ALA A 285 -16.84 -41.79 8.97
N LEU A 286 -17.88 -40.98 9.20
CA LEU A 286 -18.90 -41.27 10.20
C LEU A 286 -19.92 -42.29 9.64
N PRO A 287 -20.06 -43.48 10.24
CA PRO A 287 -21.04 -44.46 9.79
C PRO A 287 -22.47 -43.92 9.95
N GLY A 288 -23.24 -44.00 8.87
CA GLY A 288 -24.66 -43.63 8.81
C GLY A 288 -25.59 -44.62 9.48
#